data_AF-A0A0D7BH09-F1
#
_entry.id   AF-A0A0D7BH09-F1
#
_cell.length_a   1.000
_cell.length_b   1.000
_cell.length_c   1.000
_cell.angle_alpha   90.00
_cell.angle_beta   90.00
_cell.angle_gamma   90.00
#
_symmetry.space_group_name_H-M   'P 1'
#
loop_
_entity.id
_entity.type
_entity.pdbx_description
1 polymer ?
#
loop_
_entity_poly.entity_id
_entity_poly.type
_entity_poly.pdbx_seq_one_letter_code
_entity_poly.pdbx_strand_id
1 'polypeptide(L)'
;MAPKRPSLSSASPSCLPTKKAKFDDGQRIRVHIVSAKLDPTTLSRLCDHLDNPRPLITPANNANAYLVHAPSAEKADVIVTAVHMRKRFERHLDWDVARQKHVVTTKWLEESMASSTLLPYADFIAIPELRQPAEPEHEDEDIKVILDSSQLSQADMACLIPQDKVQTHANVHYRQQLSCLRESPLKCANQGLVEQLRVIERQRYLEGDATGSLSYERAIAAVKAFPWPITYGNLHSKVAKIPYIGEKMLSKISNYLDDGEIEESQEIATSERYQALSSLSQVYGIGPLKAQELFHRGVRSIDDLERHFDVEQHELQDAAASSDTSREKKSSGSVSEKNVPILSTKAAIRLRADLEKKIARSEVEEIRDAVMHELDFVRQGCVSTVTGGYRRGKLWSNDVDIVITHPSLKSGASHIRGLCEELVGRLCKQGLVTNVMHLSGFHAHNALRASHWDSLQKALTVFKLPDVGERRRTHRRVDLIFAEPNVYWTAVAGWTGSKMFERDLRHWAKEHGFKFDSSGITRRRDSKLYLPRTEEEVFHMLGLPWIDPTLRNAD
;
A
#
# COMPACT_ATOMS: atom_id res chain seq x y z
N MET A 1 50.44 12.66 1.55
CA MET A 1 50.10 13.57 0.44
C MET A 1 48.87 13.02 -0.27
N ALA A 2 47.96 13.91 -0.69
CA ALA A 2 46.68 13.64 -1.37
C ALA A 2 45.53 13.13 -0.46
N PRO A 3 44.27 13.54 -0.69
CA PRO A 3 43.58 14.41 0.26
C PRO A 3 42.25 13.87 0.83
N LYS A 4 41.87 14.44 1.98
CA LYS A 4 40.58 14.27 2.67
C LYS A 4 39.41 14.76 1.80
N ARG A 5 38.36 13.94 1.66
CA ARG A 5 37.04 14.37 1.16
C ARG A 5 36.30 15.17 2.25
N PRO A 6 35.73 16.35 1.94
CA PRO A 6 34.89 17.09 2.88
C PRO A 6 33.41 16.67 2.78
N SER A 7 32.74 16.80 3.91
CA SER A 7 31.28 16.74 4.12
C SER A 7 30.54 17.95 3.53
N LEU A 8 29.36 17.73 2.92
CA LEU A 8 28.38 18.77 2.55
C LEU A 8 26.98 18.21 2.87
N SER A 9 26.38 18.53 4.01
CA SER A 9 25.47 19.67 4.27
C SER A 9 24.31 19.82 3.28
N SER A 10 23.10 19.62 3.79
CA SER A 10 21.83 19.88 3.12
C SER A 10 21.65 21.38 2.90
N ALA A 11 21.78 21.84 1.67
CA ALA A 11 21.43 23.19 1.26
C ALA A 11 20.08 23.16 0.53
N SER A 12 19.07 23.77 1.13
CA SER A 12 17.85 24.22 0.44
C SER A 12 18.25 25.21 -0.66
N PRO A 13 17.70 25.13 -1.89
CA PRO A 13 18.03 26.10 -2.92
C PRO A 13 17.39 27.44 -2.56
N SER A 14 18.20 28.37 -2.05
CA SER A 14 17.82 29.77 -1.86
C SER A 14 17.79 30.48 -3.21
N CYS A 15 16.59 30.67 -3.77
CA CYS A 15 16.37 31.59 -4.88
C CYS A 15 16.43 33.03 -4.36
N LEU A 16 17.57 33.70 -4.58
CA LEU A 16 17.68 35.15 -4.55
C LEU A 16 17.90 35.66 -5.98
N PRO A 17 17.32 36.82 -6.35
CA PRO A 17 17.13 37.21 -7.74
C PRO A 17 18.40 37.82 -8.35
N THR A 18 18.62 37.57 -9.64
CA THR A 18 19.66 38.26 -10.43
C THR A 18 19.04 39.16 -11.50
N LYS A 19 19.58 40.40 -11.55
CA LYS A 19 19.45 41.46 -12.58
C LYS A 19 18.07 42.12 -12.77
N LYS A 20 18.01 43.41 -12.41
CA LYS A 20 16.87 44.32 -12.69
C LYS A 20 16.70 44.52 -14.20
N ALA A 21 15.67 43.89 -14.79
CA ALA A 21 15.16 44.30 -16.09
C ALA A 21 14.53 45.70 -15.98
N LYS A 22 14.77 46.58 -16.95
CA LYS A 22 14.04 47.85 -17.09
C LYS A 22 12.65 47.50 -17.63
N PHE A 23 11.61 47.75 -16.84
CA PHE A 23 10.21 47.56 -17.25
C PHE A 23 9.64 48.92 -17.67
N ASP A 24 8.84 48.93 -18.72
CA ASP A 24 8.01 50.08 -19.12
C ASP A 24 6.79 50.22 -18.17
N ASP A 25 5.99 51.29 -18.27
CA ASP A 25 4.90 51.70 -17.36
C ASP A 25 3.66 50.76 -17.34
N GLY A 26 3.88 49.45 -17.18
CA GLY A 26 2.87 48.39 -17.17
C GLY A 26 2.60 47.79 -15.79
N GLN A 27 1.40 47.23 -15.61
CA GLN A 27 0.94 46.65 -14.35
C GLN A 27 1.73 45.37 -14.00
N ARG A 28 2.20 45.25 -12.76
CA ARG A 28 2.88 44.02 -12.28
C ARG A 28 1.91 43.16 -11.48
N ILE A 29 1.79 41.90 -11.86
CA ILE A 29 0.98 40.90 -11.16
C ILE A 29 1.93 39.90 -10.51
N ARG A 30 1.92 39.81 -9.19
CA ARG A 30 2.80 38.93 -8.43
C ARG A 30 2.17 37.55 -8.33
N VAL A 31 2.90 36.53 -8.79
CA VAL A 31 2.43 35.15 -8.85
C VAL A 31 3.23 34.30 -7.87
N HIS A 32 2.52 33.53 -7.02
CA HIS A 32 3.13 32.50 -6.19
C HIS A 32 2.72 31.11 -6.66
N ILE A 33 3.69 30.22 -6.87
CA ILE A 33 3.44 28.85 -7.32
C ILE A 33 3.51 27.90 -6.11
N VAL A 34 2.42 27.18 -5.86
CA VAL A 34 2.41 26.07 -4.90
C VAL A 34 2.97 24.84 -5.59
N SER A 35 4.20 24.44 -5.23
CA SER A 35 4.95 23.33 -5.85
C SER A 35 4.32 21.93 -5.65
N ALA A 36 3.34 21.80 -4.76
CA ALA A 36 2.69 20.53 -4.47
C ALA A 36 1.98 19.96 -5.70
N LYS A 37 2.25 18.67 -6.01
CA LYS A 37 1.79 17.92 -7.19
C LYS A 37 2.37 18.38 -8.54
N LEU A 38 3.30 19.33 -8.55
CA LEU A 38 4.05 19.65 -9.76
C LEU A 38 5.29 18.76 -9.82
N ASP A 39 5.53 18.14 -10.98
CA ASP A 39 6.82 17.49 -11.23
C ASP A 39 7.91 18.57 -11.46
N PRO A 40 9.20 18.22 -11.27
CA PRO A 40 10.29 19.18 -11.39
C PRO A 40 10.37 19.88 -12.75
N THR A 41 9.96 19.22 -13.84
CA THR A 41 10.02 19.79 -15.20
C THR A 41 8.92 20.84 -15.40
N THR A 42 7.70 20.55 -14.96
CA THR A 42 6.58 21.50 -14.98
C THR A 42 6.87 22.70 -14.06
N LEU A 43 7.40 22.47 -12.87
CA LEU A 43 7.74 23.56 -11.94
C LEU A 43 8.81 24.49 -12.53
N SER A 44 9.89 23.95 -13.11
CA SER A 44 10.93 24.74 -13.78
C SER A 44 10.33 25.60 -14.89
N ARG A 45 9.50 25.02 -15.76
CA ARG A 45 8.85 25.73 -16.87
C ARG A 45 7.97 26.89 -16.38
N LEU A 46 7.18 26.68 -15.33
CA LEU A 46 6.33 27.75 -14.78
C LEU A 46 7.16 28.86 -14.12
N CYS A 47 8.28 28.52 -13.46
CA CYS A 47 9.20 29.52 -12.92
C CYS A 47 9.91 30.31 -14.02
N ASP A 48 10.34 29.66 -15.11
CA ASP A 48 11.01 30.32 -16.24
C ASP A 48 10.15 31.44 -16.87
N HIS A 49 8.82 31.25 -16.89
CA HIS A 49 7.86 32.27 -17.33
C HIS A 49 7.82 33.50 -16.42
N LEU A 50 8.07 33.34 -15.12
CA LEU A 50 8.08 34.43 -14.13
C LEU A 50 9.45 35.10 -14.01
N ASP A 51 10.53 34.37 -14.28
CA ASP A 51 11.91 34.88 -14.25
C ASP A 51 12.25 35.67 -15.53
N ASN A 52 11.60 35.35 -16.65
CA ASN A 52 11.73 36.08 -17.92
C ASN A 52 10.38 36.72 -18.33
N PRO A 53 9.91 37.74 -17.61
CA PRO A 53 8.59 38.33 -17.82
C PRO A 53 8.46 38.94 -19.22
N ARG A 54 7.39 38.55 -19.92
CA ARG A 54 6.99 39.11 -21.22
C ARG A 54 5.72 39.96 -21.04
N PRO A 55 5.51 41.00 -21.87
CA PRO A 55 4.29 41.79 -21.79
C PRO A 55 3.07 40.94 -22.20
N LEU A 56 2.03 40.93 -21.37
CA LEU A 56 0.71 40.39 -21.67
C LEU A 56 -0.28 41.53 -21.86
N ILE A 57 -1.16 41.43 -22.85
CA ILE A 57 -2.20 42.43 -23.07
C ILE A 57 -3.36 42.16 -22.13
N THR A 58 -3.80 43.16 -21.37
CA THR A 58 -5.00 43.10 -20.55
C THR A 58 -6.24 43.41 -21.39
N PRO A 59 -7.22 42.49 -21.54
CA PRO A 59 -8.40 42.71 -22.37
C PRO A 59 -9.25 43.92 -21.97
N ALA A 60 -9.18 44.34 -20.70
CA ALA A 60 -10.01 45.41 -20.14
C ALA A 60 -9.58 46.83 -20.57
N ASN A 61 -8.28 47.05 -20.85
CA ASN A 61 -7.74 48.39 -21.12
C ASN A 61 -6.57 48.41 -22.12
N ASN A 62 -6.28 47.28 -22.79
CA ASN A 62 -5.15 47.11 -23.73
C ASN A 62 -3.79 47.58 -23.17
N ALA A 63 -3.62 47.51 -21.85
CA ALA A 63 -2.37 47.86 -21.19
C ALA A 63 -1.44 46.64 -21.12
N ASN A 64 -0.14 46.89 -20.96
CA ASN A 64 0.83 45.83 -20.72
C ASN A 64 0.78 45.41 -19.25
N ALA A 65 0.68 44.11 -19.00
CA ALA A 65 0.86 43.48 -17.71
C ALA A 65 2.07 42.54 -17.72
N TYR A 66 2.80 42.48 -16.61
CA TYR A 66 3.96 41.62 -16.41
C TYR A 66 3.73 40.70 -15.22
N LEU A 67 3.82 39.40 -15.44
CA LEU A 67 3.75 38.38 -14.38
C LEU A 67 5.14 38.21 -13.77
N VAL A 68 5.25 38.37 -12.45
CA VAL A 68 6.54 38.30 -11.73
C VAL A 68 6.44 37.42 -10.49
N HIS A 69 7.56 36.86 -10.06
CA HIS A 69 7.57 35.97 -8.89
C HIS A 69 7.25 36.72 -7.58
N ALA A 70 6.34 36.17 -6.79
CA ALA A 70 6.04 36.61 -5.43
C ALA A 70 6.91 35.86 -4.41
N PRO A 71 7.63 36.54 -3.50
CA PRO A 71 8.51 35.89 -2.53
C PRO A 71 7.78 35.03 -1.50
N SER A 72 6.48 35.27 -1.30
CA SER A 72 5.60 34.46 -0.47
C SER A 72 4.16 34.60 -0.94
N ALA A 73 3.28 33.69 -0.52
CA ALA A 73 1.89 33.68 -0.93
C ALA A 73 1.10 34.90 -0.40
N GLU A 74 1.46 35.44 0.75
CA GLU A 74 0.83 36.64 1.32
C GLU A 74 1.07 37.87 0.45
N LYS A 75 2.24 37.94 -0.21
CA LYS A 75 2.65 39.01 -1.11
C LYS A 75 2.25 38.77 -2.57
N ALA A 76 1.59 37.66 -2.87
CA ALA A 76 1.10 37.35 -4.20
C ALA A 76 -0.24 38.05 -4.47
N ASP A 77 -0.51 38.31 -5.74
CA ASP A 77 -1.83 38.73 -6.23
C ASP A 77 -2.59 37.49 -6.77
N VAL A 78 -1.85 36.54 -7.36
CA VAL A 78 -2.37 35.27 -7.91
C VAL A 78 -1.58 34.08 -7.36
N ILE A 79 -2.27 33.00 -7.04
CA ILE A 79 -1.69 31.75 -6.57
C ILE A 79 -1.98 30.66 -7.59
N VAL A 80 -0.92 30.05 -8.13
CA VAL A 80 -1.01 28.99 -9.13
C VAL A 80 -0.74 27.64 -8.47
N THR A 81 -1.64 26.66 -8.67
CA THR A 81 -1.51 25.35 -8.04
C THR A 81 -2.04 24.20 -8.91
N ALA A 82 -1.45 23.01 -8.77
CA ALA A 82 -2.01 21.74 -9.28
C ALA A 82 -2.84 20.98 -8.21
N VAL A 83 -3.09 21.62 -7.06
CA VAL A 83 -3.91 21.04 -5.99
C VAL A 83 -5.35 21.54 -6.14
N HIS A 84 -6.28 20.62 -6.38
CA HIS A 84 -7.72 20.94 -6.55
C HIS A 84 -8.59 20.63 -5.33
N MET A 85 -8.00 20.18 -4.22
CA MET A 85 -8.74 19.77 -3.03
C MET A 85 -8.39 20.70 -1.86
N ARG A 86 -9.39 21.38 -1.29
CA ARG A 86 -9.22 22.34 -0.18
C ARG A 86 -8.33 21.82 0.95
N LYS A 87 -8.70 20.70 1.59
CA LYS A 87 -7.93 20.11 2.72
C LYS A 87 -6.46 19.80 2.39
N ARG A 88 -6.15 19.60 1.10
CA ARG A 88 -4.77 19.35 0.65
C ARG A 88 -4.04 20.66 0.37
N PHE A 89 -4.75 21.65 -0.16
CA PHE A 89 -4.22 22.98 -0.41
C PHE A 89 -3.87 23.72 0.90
N GLU A 90 -4.73 23.57 1.92
CA GLU A 90 -4.55 24.13 3.28
C GLU A 90 -3.26 23.68 3.99
N ARG A 91 -2.56 22.67 3.46
CA ARG A 91 -1.26 22.20 3.97
C ARG A 91 -0.07 23.01 3.46
N HIS A 92 -0.30 23.74 2.37
CA HIS A 92 0.73 24.50 1.66
C HIS A 92 0.47 26.00 1.77
N LEU A 93 -0.78 26.38 2.04
CA LEU A 93 -1.19 27.77 2.22
C LEU A 93 -2.32 27.87 3.24
N ASP A 94 -2.25 28.87 4.10
CA ASP A 94 -3.35 29.22 5.01
C ASP A 94 -4.65 29.55 4.23
N TRP A 95 -5.78 29.00 4.68
CA TRP A 95 -7.07 29.21 4.05
C TRP A 95 -7.51 30.68 4.05
N ASP A 96 -7.14 31.43 5.07
CA ASP A 96 -7.51 32.84 5.20
C ASP A 96 -6.77 33.70 4.19
N VAL A 97 -5.50 33.36 3.93
CA VAL A 97 -4.72 33.96 2.85
C VAL A 97 -5.30 33.57 1.50
N ALA A 98 -5.66 32.30 1.30
CA ALA A 98 -6.25 31.81 0.05
C ALA A 98 -7.53 32.55 -0.35
N ARG A 99 -8.40 32.85 0.61
CA ARG A 99 -9.68 33.55 0.39
C ARG A 99 -9.53 34.97 -0.13
N GLN A 100 -8.37 35.58 0.06
CA GLN A 100 -8.09 36.97 -0.34
C GLN A 100 -7.38 37.06 -1.69
N LYS A 101 -7.12 35.93 -2.37
CA LYS A 101 -6.27 35.86 -3.57
C LYS A 101 -6.99 35.11 -4.70
N HIS A 102 -6.55 35.32 -5.93
CA HIS A 102 -6.98 34.50 -7.06
C HIS A 102 -6.21 33.18 -7.08
N VAL A 103 -6.87 32.08 -6.67
CA VAL A 103 -6.27 30.74 -6.67
C VAL A 103 -6.67 29.97 -7.92
N VAL A 104 -5.73 29.81 -8.85
CA VAL A 104 -5.96 29.29 -10.20
C VAL A 104 -5.11 28.07 -10.53
N THR A 105 -5.55 27.31 -11.53
CA THR A 105 -4.82 26.14 -12.04
C THR A 105 -3.56 26.55 -12.81
N THR A 106 -2.63 25.61 -13.01
CA THR A 106 -1.43 25.84 -13.84
C THR A 106 -1.76 26.28 -15.27
N LYS A 107 -2.90 25.82 -15.81
CA LYS A 107 -3.37 26.15 -17.15
C LYS A 107 -3.55 27.65 -17.36
N TRP A 108 -3.99 28.38 -16.33
CA TRP A 108 -4.18 29.83 -16.44
C TRP A 108 -2.89 30.54 -16.85
N LEU A 109 -1.78 30.19 -16.20
CA LEU A 109 -0.47 30.78 -16.47
C LEU A 109 0.03 30.36 -17.87
N GLU A 110 -0.10 29.07 -18.20
CA GLU A 110 0.37 28.53 -19.48
C GLU A 110 -0.41 29.10 -20.67
N GLU A 111 -1.74 29.18 -20.58
CA GLU A 111 -2.61 29.67 -21.65
C GLU A 111 -2.53 31.20 -21.80
N SER A 112 -2.35 31.95 -20.69
CA SER A 112 -2.11 33.39 -20.75
C SER A 112 -0.77 33.71 -21.44
N MET A 113 0.28 32.92 -21.16
CA MET A 113 1.58 33.08 -21.82
C MET A 113 1.55 32.67 -23.29
N ALA A 114 0.81 31.61 -23.64
CA ALA A 114 0.67 31.16 -25.03
C ALA A 114 -0.11 32.15 -25.90
N SER A 115 -1.18 32.75 -25.36
CA SER A 115 -2.03 33.71 -26.06
C SER A 115 -1.52 35.16 -25.99
N SER A 116 -0.44 35.42 -25.25
CA SER A 116 0.10 36.77 -24.97
C SER A 116 -0.96 37.74 -24.41
N THR A 117 -2.00 37.20 -23.78
CA THR A 117 -3.17 37.92 -23.28
C THR A 117 -3.47 37.43 -21.86
N LEU A 118 -3.81 38.35 -20.95
CA LEU A 118 -4.15 37.97 -19.58
C LEU A 118 -5.57 37.39 -19.53
N LEU A 119 -5.70 36.09 -19.27
CA LEU A 119 -7.00 35.41 -19.25
C LEU A 119 -7.76 35.68 -17.94
N PRO A 120 -9.11 35.67 -17.97
CA PRO A 120 -9.93 35.81 -16.76
C PRO A 120 -9.67 34.70 -15.73
N TYR A 121 -9.61 35.04 -14.45
CA TYR A 121 -9.34 34.06 -13.39
C TYR A 121 -10.48 33.06 -13.17
N ALA A 122 -11.74 33.49 -13.41
CA ALA A 122 -12.94 32.73 -13.07
C ALA A 122 -12.99 31.34 -13.74
N ASP A 123 -12.49 31.25 -14.98
CA ASP A 123 -12.49 30.02 -15.77
C ASP A 123 -11.45 29.00 -15.30
N PHE A 124 -10.50 29.44 -14.48
CA PHE A 124 -9.34 28.64 -14.07
C PHE A 124 -9.25 28.45 -12.56
N ILE A 125 -10.31 28.69 -11.80
CA ILE A 125 -10.31 28.52 -10.33
C ILE A 125 -9.89 27.09 -9.97
N ALA A 126 -8.80 26.96 -9.20
CA ALA A 126 -8.26 25.65 -8.84
C ALA A 126 -9.03 24.96 -7.73
N ILE A 127 -9.61 25.73 -6.80
CA ILE A 127 -10.34 25.24 -5.64
C ILE A 127 -11.81 25.66 -5.77
N PRO A 128 -12.75 24.74 -6.01
CA PRO A 128 -14.16 25.06 -6.25
C PRO A 128 -14.79 25.93 -5.16
N GLU A 129 -14.38 25.75 -3.90
CA GLU A 129 -14.85 26.49 -2.73
C GLU A 129 -14.41 27.96 -2.69
N LEU A 130 -13.55 28.39 -3.62
CA LEU A 130 -13.13 29.80 -3.79
C LEU A 130 -13.88 30.51 -4.92
N ARG A 131 -14.85 29.86 -5.58
CA ARG A 131 -15.78 30.54 -6.49
C ARG A 131 -16.60 31.54 -5.70
N GLN A 132 -16.56 32.81 -6.09
CA GLN A 132 -17.52 33.78 -5.56
C GLN A 132 -18.92 33.34 -6.00
N PRO A 133 -19.92 33.34 -5.08
CA PRO A 133 -21.28 33.00 -5.46
C PRO A 133 -21.80 34.04 -6.45
N ALA A 134 -22.33 33.57 -7.58
CA ALA A 134 -23.31 34.36 -8.33
C ALA A 134 -24.52 34.60 -7.42
N GLU A 135 -25.21 35.73 -7.59
CA GLU A 135 -26.37 36.11 -6.77
C GLU A 135 -27.39 34.98 -6.58
N PRO A 136 -28.04 34.90 -5.40
CA PRO A 136 -28.72 33.68 -4.97
C PRO A 136 -30.13 33.57 -5.56
N GLU A 137 -30.46 32.41 -6.12
CA GLU A 137 -31.84 31.91 -6.08
C GLU A 137 -31.94 30.88 -4.95
N HIS A 138 -32.61 31.31 -3.88
CA HIS A 138 -33.29 30.56 -2.81
C HIS A 138 -32.60 29.37 -2.12
N GLU A 139 -32.19 29.68 -0.87
CA GLU A 139 -32.46 28.95 0.38
C GLU A 139 -32.33 27.42 0.42
N ASP A 140 -31.31 26.95 1.14
CA ASP A 140 -31.54 26.09 2.31
C ASP A 140 -30.44 26.35 3.35
N GLU A 141 -30.88 26.78 4.53
CA GLU A 141 -30.03 27.11 5.68
C GLU A 141 -29.44 25.85 6.36
N ASP A 142 -28.21 26.03 6.85
CA ASP A 142 -27.60 25.37 8.00
C ASP A 142 -27.36 23.86 8.01
N ILE A 143 -26.10 23.47 7.75
CA ILE A 143 -25.37 22.54 8.63
C ILE A 143 -23.93 23.02 8.83
N LYS A 144 -23.73 23.79 9.91
CA LYS A 144 -22.43 24.02 10.53
C LYS A 144 -22.25 22.96 11.63
N VAL A 145 -21.68 21.81 11.31
CA VAL A 145 -21.30 20.82 12.35
C VAL A 145 -19.79 20.70 12.40
N ILE A 146 -19.23 21.37 13.40
CA ILE A 146 -17.94 21.03 13.99
C ILE A 146 -18.22 19.78 14.85
N LEU A 147 -17.75 18.61 14.41
CA LEU A 147 -17.88 17.37 15.18
C LEU A 147 -16.87 17.36 16.34
N ASP A 148 -17.35 17.69 17.54
CA ASP A 148 -16.72 17.26 18.79
C ASP A 148 -17.09 15.79 19.04
N SER A 149 -16.07 14.93 19.07
CA SER A 149 -16.18 13.47 19.15
C SER A 149 -16.73 12.92 20.49
N SER A 150 -17.15 13.79 21.41
CA SER A 150 -17.48 13.41 22.79
C SER A 150 -18.97 13.13 23.06
N GLN A 151 -19.88 13.37 22.12
CA GLN A 151 -21.34 13.27 22.37
C GLN A 151 -22.16 12.55 21.28
N LEU A 152 -21.75 11.37 20.81
CA LEU A 152 -22.59 10.57 19.91
C LEU A 152 -23.41 9.51 20.68
N SER A 153 -24.74 9.57 20.53
CA SER A 153 -25.67 8.58 21.05
C SER A 153 -25.66 7.29 20.21
N GLN A 154 -26.17 6.19 20.78
CA GLN A 154 -26.19 4.87 20.13
C GLN A 154 -27.09 4.82 18.88
N ALA A 155 -28.04 5.76 18.75
CA ALA A 155 -28.95 5.87 17.60
C ALA A 155 -28.30 6.61 16.41
N ASP A 156 -27.42 7.59 16.67
CA ASP A 156 -26.80 8.40 15.62
C ASP A 156 -25.70 7.64 14.86
N MET A 157 -25.12 6.60 15.47
CA MET A 157 -24.16 5.71 14.80
C MET A 157 -24.81 4.67 13.87
N ALA A 158 -26.13 4.46 13.97
CA ALA A 158 -26.85 3.45 13.19
C ALA A 158 -27.32 3.99 11.81
N CYS A 159 -27.21 5.29 11.55
CA CYS A 159 -27.80 5.93 10.36
C CYS A 159 -26.78 6.30 9.25
N LEU A 160 -25.72 5.50 9.06
CA LEU A 160 -24.67 5.77 8.06
C LEU A 160 -24.64 4.78 6.87
N ILE A 161 -25.69 3.97 6.69
CA ILE A 161 -25.90 3.30 5.39
C ILE A 161 -26.38 4.39 4.41
N PRO A 162 -25.68 4.65 3.29
CA PRO A 162 -26.15 5.61 2.31
C PRO A 162 -27.55 5.23 1.81
N GLN A 163 -28.53 6.13 1.97
CA GLN A 163 -29.77 6.10 1.17
C GLN A 163 -29.55 6.64 -0.25
N ASP A 164 -28.34 7.07 -0.58
CA ASP A 164 -27.91 7.30 -1.96
C ASP A 164 -27.78 5.94 -2.66
N LYS A 165 -28.88 5.47 -3.26
CA LYS A 165 -29.00 4.36 -4.23
C LYS A 165 -27.68 3.67 -4.60
N VAL A 166 -27.17 2.77 -3.76
CA VAL A 166 -26.21 1.76 -4.21
C VAL A 166 -27.04 0.69 -4.90
N GLN A 167 -27.32 0.90 -6.18
CA GLN A 167 -27.94 -0.14 -6.98
C GLN A 167 -26.97 -1.33 -7.08
N THR A 168 -27.36 -2.45 -6.50
CA THR A 168 -26.71 -3.75 -6.62
C THR A 168 -26.87 -4.28 -8.04
N HIS A 169 -25.95 -3.93 -8.94
CA HIS A 169 -25.93 -4.44 -10.32
C HIS A 169 -24.76 -5.39 -10.61
N ALA A 170 -23.80 -5.52 -9.70
CA ALA A 170 -22.62 -6.34 -9.95
C ALA A 170 -22.90 -7.83 -9.67
N ASN A 171 -23.06 -8.62 -10.73
CA ASN A 171 -23.30 -10.06 -10.61
C ASN A 171 -21.98 -10.84 -10.48
N VAL A 172 -21.91 -11.75 -9.50
CA VAL A 172 -20.80 -12.67 -9.32
C VAL A 172 -20.80 -13.69 -10.46
N HIS A 173 -19.74 -13.72 -11.26
CA HIS A 173 -19.68 -14.62 -12.41
C HIS A 173 -18.25 -14.84 -12.88
N TYR A 174 -17.88 -16.06 -13.28
CA TYR A 174 -16.51 -16.40 -13.70
C TYR A 174 -15.97 -15.56 -14.89
N ARG A 175 -16.86 -14.93 -15.68
CA ARG A 175 -16.50 -14.02 -16.78
C ARG A 175 -16.18 -12.60 -16.33
N GLN A 176 -16.35 -12.27 -15.06
CA GLN A 176 -16.01 -10.95 -14.55
C GLN A 176 -14.49 -10.75 -14.64
N GLN A 177 -14.10 -9.52 -15.00
CA GLN A 177 -12.70 -9.17 -15.13
C GLN A 177 -12.00 -9.20 -13.77
N LEU A 178 -12.65 -8.68 -12.72
CA LEU A 178 -12.08 -8.56 -11.38
C LEU A 178 -12.39 -9.78 -10.53
N SER A 179 -11.39 -10.27 -9.80
CA SER A 179 -11.53 -11.41 -8.89
C SER A 179 -12.44 -11.13 -7.69
N CYS A 180 -12.63 -9.88 -7.28
CA CYS A 180 -13.62 -9.49 -6.28
C CYS A 180 -15.08 -9.63 -6.74
N LEU A 181 -15.32 -10.06 -7.98
CA LEU A 181 -16.61 -10.39 -8.57
C LEU A 181 -16.68 -11.86 -9.04
N ARG A 182 -15.78 -12.71 -8.52
CA ARG A 182 -15.70 -14.13 -8.87
C ARG A 182 -15.52 -14.98 -7.63
N GLU A 183 -16.22 -16.11 -7.59
CA GLU A 183 -15.93 -17.17 -6.63
C GLU A 183 -14.69 -17.94 -7.11
N SER A 184 -13.64 -17.90 -6.31
CA SER A 184 -12.36 -18.57 -6.55
C SER A 184 -12.15 -19.61 -5.45
N PRO A 185 -12.52 -20.88 -5.67
CA PRO A 185 -12.40 -21.92 -4.66
C PRO A 185 -10.93 -22.26 -4.36
N LEU A 186 -10.68 -22.87 -3.20
CA LEU A 186 -9.33 -23.30 -2.79
C LEU A 186 -8.72 -24.30 -3.80
N LYS A 187 -9.50 -25.32 -4.17
CA LYS A 187 -9.20 -26.25 -5.26
C LYS A 187 -10.23 -26.05 -6.37
N CYS A 188 -9.76 -25.86 -7.59
CA CYS A 188 -10.62 -25.65 -8.75
C CYS A 188 -10.67 -26.89 -9.66
N ALA A 189 -11.58 -26.90 -10.63
CA ALA A 189 -11.69 -27.99 -11.62
C ALA A 189 -10.46 -28.12 -12.54
N ASN A 190 -9.63 -27.07 -12.61
CA ASN A 190 -8.50 -26.95 -13.54
C ASN A 190 -7.16 -26.87 -12.78
N GLN A 191 -7.07 -27.57 -11.66
CA GLN A 191 -5.98 -27.41 -10.69
C GLN A 191 -4.59 -27.75 -11.27
N GLY A 192 -4.48 -28.82 -12.07
CA GLY A 192 -3.21 -29.19 -12.71
C GLY A 192 -2.69 -28.15 -13.70
N LEU A 193 -3.59 -27.58 -14.53
CA LEU A 193 -3.26 -26.46 -15.41
C LEU A 193 -2.77 -25.24 -14.61
N VAL A 194 -3.48 -24.89 -13.53
CA VAL A 194 -3.12 -23.77 -12.66
C VAL A 194 -1.73 -23.96 -12.04
N GLU A 195 -1.38 -25.18 -11.64
CA GLU A 195 -0.06 -25.49 -11.06
C GLU A 195 1.08 -25.29 -12.06
N GLN A 196 0.89 -25.63 -13.33
CA GLN A 196 1.89 -25.40 -14.38
C GLN A 196 1.99 -23.92 -14.77
N LEU A 197 0.85 -23.22 -14.87
CA LEU A 197 0.86 -21.77 -15.12
C LEU A 197 1.55 -21.00 -13.98
N ARG A 198 1.47 -21.49 -12.73
CA ARG A 198 2.17 -20.90 -11.58
C ARG A 198 3.69 -21.04 -11.66
N VAL A 199 4.21 -22.10 -12.28
CA VAL A 199 5.66 -22.23 -12.52
C VAL A 199 6.15 -21.12 -13.45
N ILE A 200 5.42 -20.88 -14.54
CA ILE A 200 5.72 -19.81 -15.49
C ILE A 200 5.59 -18.44 -14.80
N GLU A 201 4.51 -18.19 -14.09
CA GLU A 201 4.29 -16.97 -13.31
C GLU A 201 5.47 -16.68 -12.37
N ARG A 202 5.85 -17.67 -11.55
CA ARG A 202 6.92 -17.55 -10.57
C ARG A 202 8.27 -17.28 -11.24
N GLN A 203 8.54 -17.89 -12.39
CA GLN A 203 9.77 -17.62 -13.14
C GLN A 203 9.83 -16.15 -13.58
N ARG A 204 8.74 -15.61 -14.14
CA ARG A 204 8.68 -14.19 -14.52
C ARG A 204 8.90 -13.28 -13.32
N TYR A 205 8.28 -13.60 -12.18
CA TYR A 205 8.48 -12.86 -10.92
C TYR A 205 9.95 -12.89 -10.47
N LEU A 206 10.60 -14.06 -10.51
CA LEU A 206 11.99 -14.23 -10.09
C LEU A 206 12.98 -13.52 -11.01
N GLU A 207 12.68 -13.40 -12.31
CA GLU A 207 13.49 -12.63 -13.27
C GLU A 207 13.22 -11.12 -13.21
N GLY A 208 12.24 -10.67 -12.43
CA GLY A 208 11.86 -9.25 -12.35
C GLY A 208 10.93 -8.77 -13.47
N ASP A 209 10.37 -9.69 -14.27
CA ASP A 209 9.29 -9.38 -15.22
C ASP A 209 7.94 -9.27 -14.48
N ALA A 210 7.75 -8.12 -13.85
CA ALA A 210 6.53 -7.83 -13.10
C ALA A 210 5.27 -7.81 -13.99
N THR A 211 5.38 -7.42 -15.26
CA THR A 211 4.23 -7.36 -16.17
C THR A 211 3.81 -8.76 -16.59
N GLY A 212 4.78 -9.61 -16.96
CA GLY A 212 4.55 -11.00 -17.30
C GLY A 212 3.97 -11.78 -16.13
N SER A 213 4.59 -11.70 -14.95
CA SER A 213 4.08 -12.34 -13.71
C SER A 213 2.62 -11.94 -13.45
N LEU A 214 2.33 -10.63 -13.46
CA LEU A 214 0.97 -10.13 -13.21
C LEU A 214 -0.06 -10.59 -14.25
N SER A 215 0.36 -10.75 -15.50
CA SER A 215 -0.50 -11.30 -16.56
C SER A 215 -0.87 -12.76 -16.27
N TYR A 216 0.09 -13.57 -15.83
CA TYR A 216 -0.16 -14.96 -15.44
C TYR A 216 -0.97 -15.05 -14.15
N GLU A 217 -0.69 -14.22 -13.12
CA GLU A 217 -1.51 -14.18 -11.90
C GLU A 217 -2.99 -13.92 -12.22
N ARG A 218 -3.27 -12.98 -13.15
CA ARG A 218 -4.63 -12.68 -13.61
C ARG A 218 -5.29 -13.84 -14.34
N ALA A 219 -4.55 -14.50 -15.23
CA ALA A 219 -5.03 -15.66 -15.96
C ALA A 219 -5.32 -16.84 -15.01
N ILE A 220 -4.41 -17.14 -14.08
CA ILE A 220 -4.58 -18.16 -13.04
C ILE A 220 -5.85 -17.87 -12.24
N ALA A 221 -6.03 -16.65 -11.75
CA ALA A 221 -7.22 -16.27 -11.00
C ALA A 221 -8.52 -16.47 -11.80
N ALA A 222 -8.48 -16.23 -13.12
CA ALA A 222 -9.63 -16.40 -13.99
C ALA A 222 -9.92 -17.89 -14.29
N VAL A 223 -8.87 -18.70 -14.52
CA VAL A 223 -8.98 -20.16 -14.71
C VAL A 223 -9.48 -20.84 -13.44
N LYS A 224 -9.02 -20.42 -12.26
CA LYS A 224 -9.51 -20.95 -10.97
C LYS A 224 -10.99 -20.72 -10.74
N ALA A 225 -11.51 -19.57 -11.19
CA ALA A 225 -12.92 -19.23 -11.08
C ALA A 225 -13.80 -19.95 -12.14
N PHE A 226 -13.20 -20.58 -13.15
CA PHE A 226 -13.96 -21.33 -14.14
C PHE A 226 -14.49 -22.63 -13.52
N PRO A 227 -15.82 -22.83 -13.47
CA PRO A 227 -16.42 -23.87 -12.62
C PRO A 227 -16.34 -25.28 -13.20
N TRP A 228 -15.99 -25.42 -14.49
CA TRP A 228 -15.96 -26.71 -15.17
C TRP A 228 -14.54 -27.09 -15.58
N PRO A 229 -14.25 -28.39 -15.79
CA PRO A 229 -13.04 -28.80 -16.48
C PRO A 229 -12.96 -28.17 -17.88
N ILE A 230 -11.80 -27.63 -18.22
CA ILE A 230 -11.52 -27.13 -19.56
C ILE A 230 -11.37 -28.33 -20.51
N THR A 231 -12.02 -28.24 -21.66
CA THR A 231 -12.01 -29.28 -22.70
C THR A 231 -12.01 -28.62 -24.08
N TYR A 232 -11.65 -29.36 -25.13
CA TYR A 232 -11.74 -28.86 -26.51
C TYR A 232 -13.13 -28.32 -26.89
N GLY A 233 -14.20 -28.95 -26.42
CA GLY A 233 -15.57 -28.52 -26.70
C GLY A 233 -15.95 -27.17 -26.07
N ASN A 234 -15.28 -26.76 -24.98
CA ASN A 234 -15.54 -25.48 -24.30
C ASN A 234 -14.44 -24.43 -24.47
N LEU A 235 -13.31 -24.78 -25.09
CA LEU A 235 -12.13 -23.93 -25.23
C LEU A 235 -12.47 -22.63 -25.98
N HIS A 236 -12.95 -22.70 -27.21
CA HIS A 236 -13.28 -21.50 -28.01
C HIS A 236 -14.64 -20.90 -27.62
N SER A 237 -15.61 -21.73 -27.20
CA SER A 237 -16.98 -21.27 -26.94
C SER A 237 -17.13 -20.55 -25.60
N LYS A 238 -16.36 -20.96 -24.58
CA LYS A 238 -16.40 -20.43 -23.21
C LYS A 238 -15.05 -19.87 -22.74
N VAL A 239 -13.96 -20.65 -22.82
CA VAL A 239 -12.66 -20.29 -22.20
C VAL A 239 -12.00 -19.09 -22.87
N ALA A 240 -12.06 -19.00 -24.20
CA ALA A 240 -11.58 -17.85 -24.96
C ALA A 240 -12.33 -16.53 -24.64
N LYS A 241 -13.50 -16.62 -24.00
CA LYS A 241 -14.28 -15.45 -23.55
C LYS A 241 -13.99 -15.06 -22.10
N ILE A 242 -13.11 -15.80 -21.42
CA ILE A 242 -12.69 -15.47 -20.05
C ILE A 242 -11.67 -14.33 -20.12
N PRO A 243 -11.81 -13.29 -19.28
CA PRO A 243 -10.84 -12.20 -19.22
C PRO A 243 -9.42 -12.73 -18.98
N TYR A 244 -8.44 -12.07 -19.62
CA TYR A 244 -7.01 -12.41 -19.54
C TYR A 244 -6.59 -13.74 -20.21
N ILE A 245 -7.52 -14.44 -20.89
CA ILE A 245 -7.21 -15.61 -21.70
C ILE A 245 -7.17 -15.21 -23.18
N GLY A 246 -6.00 -14.77 -23.66
CA GLY A 246 -5.76 -14.46 -25.07
C GLY A 246 -5.16 -15.65 -25.84
N GLU A 247 -4.88 -15.46 -27.14
CA GLU A 247 -4.34 -16.51 -28.04
C GLU A 247 -3.13 -17.27 -27.49
N LYS A 248 -2.16 -16.57 -26.89
CA LYS A 248 -0.99 -17.21 -26.27
C LYS A 248 -1.37 -18.12 -25.11
N MET A 249 -2.33 -17.71 -24.28
CA MET A 249 -2.81 -18.52 -23.16
C MET A 249 -3.66 -19.69 -23.66
N LEU A 250 -4.49 -19.47 -24.68
CA LEU A 250 -5.26 -20.54 -25.33
C LEU A 250 -4.35 -21.61 -25.93
N SER A 251 -3.27 -21.23 -26.60
CA SER A 251 -2.26 -22.17 -27.12
C SER A 251 -1.66 -23.00 -25.99
N LYS A 252 -1.31 -22.39 -24.85
CA LYS A 252 -0.80 -23.14 -23.68
C LYS A 252 -1.83 -24.10 -23.10
N ILE A 253 -3.09 -23.66 -23.02
CA ILE A 253 -4.19 -24.51 -22.55
C ILE A 253 -4.41 -25.67 -23.53
N SER A 254 -4.30 -25.44 -24.85
CA SER A 254 -4.38 -26.50 -25.85
C SER A 254 -3.26 -27.53 -25.68
N ASN A 255 -2.01 -27.09 -25.56
CA ASN A 255 -0.88 -27.99 -25.31
C ASN A 255 -1.09 -28.81 -24.04
N TYR A 256 -1.60 -28.19 -22.97
CA TYR A 256 -1.96 -28.90 -21.75
C TYR A 256 -3.07 -29.94 -21.95
N LEU A 257 -4.04 -29.70 -22.84
CA LEU A 257 -5.09 -30.67 -23.16
C LEU A 257 -4.57 -31.84 -24.01
N ASP A 258 -3.54 -31.62 -24.84
CA ASP A 258 -2.92 -32.66 -25.67
C ASP A 258 -2.04 -33.59 -24.83
N ASP A 259 -1.11 -33.03 -24.07
CA ASP A 259 -0.04 -33.80 -23.42
C ASP A 259 -0.23 -33.94 -21.90
N GLY A 260 -1.19 -33.22 -21.31
CA GLY A 260 -1.31 -33.08 -19.85
C GLY A 260 -0.28 -32.14 -19.23
N GLU A 261 0.62 -31.56 -20.05
CA GLU A 261 1.73 -30.73 -19.64
C GLU A 261 1.96 -29.54 -20.58
N ILE A 262 2.50 -28.44 -20.05
CA ILE A 262 2.95 -27.27 -20.78
C ILE A 262 4.47 -27.35 -20.85
N GLU A 263 5.00 -27.55 -22.06
CA GLU A 263 6.44 -27.65 -22.34
C GLU A 263 7.27 -26.55 -21.65
N GLU A 264 6.91 -25.28 -21.81
CA GLU A 264 7.58 -24.14 -21.14
C GLU A 264 7.61 -24.31 -19.61
N SER A 265 6.54 -24.84 -19.01
CA SER A 265 6.51 -25.07 -17.55
C SER A 265 7.53 -26.12 -17.13
N GLN A 266 7.72 -27.18 -17.92
CA GLN A 266 8.68 -28.25 -17.63
C GLN A 266 10.12 -27.79 -17.83
N GLU A 267 10.40 -27.06 -18.90
CA GLU A 267 11.71 -26.45 -19.15
C GLU A 267 12.10 -25.50 -18.01
N ILE A 268 11.16 -24.68 -17.55
CA ILE A 268 11.39 -23.78 -16.41
C ILE A 268 11.63 -24.57 -15.13
N ALA A 269 10.80 -25.59 -14.83
CA ALA A 269 10.90 -26.37 -13.60
C ALA A 269 12.24 -27.12 -13.47
N THR A 270 12.81 -27.57 -14.61
CA THR A 270 14.07 -28.30 -14.68
C THR A 270 15.30 -27.39 -14.70
N SER A 271 15.12 -26.09 -14.97
CA SER A 271 16.22 -25.12 -15.02
C SER A 271 16.92 -24.93 -13.67
N GLU A 272 18.24 -25.11 -13.62
CA GLU A 272 19.09 -24.83 -12.45
C GLU A 272 18.86 -23.40 -11.93
N ARG A 273 18.73 -22.43 -12.84
CA ARG A 273 18.51 -21.03 -12.47
C ARG A 273 17.19 -20.85 -11.73
N TYR A 274 16.10 -21.43 -12.25
CA TYR A 274 14.79 -21.32 -11.60
C TYR A 274 14.78 -22.00 -10.23
N GLN A 275 15.40 -23.18 -10.09
CA GLN A 275 15.50 -23.91 -8.83
C GLN A 275 16.32 -23.15 -7.78
N ALA A 276 17.47 -22.60 -8.17
CA ALA A 276 18.32 -21.79 -7.31
C ALA A 276 17.60 -20.51 -6.86
N LEU A 277 17.07 -19.71 -7.79
CA LEU A 277 16.35 -18.48 -7.45
C LEU A 277 15.10 -18.76 -6.59
N SER A 278 14.37 -19.85 -6.88
CA SER A 278 13.20 -20.26 -6.12
C SER A 278 13.54 -20.68 -4.69
N SER A 279 14.66 -21.37 -4.48
CA SER A 279 15.12 -21.77 -3.14
C SER A 279 15.65 -20.58 -2.35
N LEU A 280 16.52 -19.76 -2.96
CA LEU A 280 17.11 -18.59 -2.31
C LEU A 280 16.04 -17.58 -1.87
N SER A 281 15.03 -17.33 -2.71
CA SER A 281 13.95 -16.39 -2.42
C SER A 281 12.96 -16.84 -1.34
N GLN A 282 13.04 -18.10 -0.87
CA GLN A 282 12.25 -18.57 0.28
C GLN A 282 12.84 -18.12 1.62
N VAL A 283 14.12 -17.76 1.65
CA VAL A 283 14.78 -17.28 2.86
C VAL A 283 14.32 -15.86 3.14
N TYR A 284 13.83 -15.61 4.36
CA TYR A 284 13.44 -14.25 4.75
C TYR A 284 14.61 -13.27 4.61
N GLY A 285 14.32 -12.11 4.03
CA GLY A 285 15.31 -11.08 3.70
C GLY A 285 15.91 -11.23 2.29
N ILE A 286 15.63 -12.31 1.57
CA ILE A 286 16.12 -12.53 0.20
C ILE A 286 14.94 -12.46 -0.78
N GLY A 287 14.76 -11.31 -1.42
CA GLY A 287 13.82 -11.15 -2.53
C GLY A 287 14.43 -11.51 -3.89
N PRO A 288 13.65 -11.42 -5.00
CA PRO A 288 14.12 -11.75 -6.35
C PRO A 288 15.43 -11.06 -6.75
N LEU A 289 15.54 -9.75 -6.50
CA LEU A 289 16.74 -8.99 -6.83
C LEU A 289 17.99 -9.50 -6.10
N LYS A 290 17.87 -9.79 -4.80
CA LYS A 290 18.99 -10.31 -4.01
C LYS A 290 19.31 -11.74 -4.39
N ALA A 291 18.31 -12.57 -4.68
CA ALA A 291 18.51 -13.93 -5.19
C ALA A 291 19.27 -13.92 -6.52
N GLN A 292 18.91 -13.03 -7.45
CA GLN A 292 19.64 -12.86 -8.71
C GLN A 292 21.08 -12.39 -8.48
N GLU A 293 21.31 -11.42 -7.61
CA GLU A 293 22.66 -10.96 -7.25
C GLU A 293 23.53 -12.10 -6.69
N LEU A 294 23.00 -12.87 -5.75
CA LEU A 294 23.66 -14.04 -5.16
C LEU A 294 23.95 -15.11 -6.22
N PHE A 295 23.00 -15.34 -7.14
CA PHE A 295 23.21 -16.23 -8.27
C PHE A 295 24.34 -15.74 -9.19
N HIS A 296 24.42 -14.44 -9.51
CA HIS A 296 25.55 -13.92 -10.28
C HIS A 296 26.89 -14.06 -9.54
N ARG A 297 26.89 -14.05 -8.22
CA ARG A 297 28.05 -14.32 -7.36
C ARG A 297 28.42 -15.80 -7.23
N GLY A 298 27.71 -16.71 -7.90
CA GLY A 298 28.01 -18.15 -7.90
C GLY A 298 27.24 -18.96 -6.85
N VAL A 299 26.37 -18.35 -6.04
CA VAL A 299 25.53 -19.08 -5.09
C VAL A 299 24.45 -19.84 -5.86
N ARG A 300 24.37 -21.17 -5.70
CA ARG A 300 23.38 -22.03 -6.38
C ARG A 300 22.44 -22.74 -5.41
N SER A 301 22.91 -22.99 -4.19
CA SER A 301 22.18 -23.74 -3.17
C SER A 301 22.05 -22.95 -1.86
N ILE A 302 21.23 -23.46 -0.95
CA ILE A 302 21.16 -22.95 0.42
C ILE A 302 22.50 -23.18 1.16
N ASP A 303 23.19 -24.27 0.89
CA ASP A 303 24.49 -24.55 1.50
C ASP A 303 25.54 -23.52 1.06
N ASP A 304 25.52 -23.12 -0.21
CA ASP A 304 26.37 -22.05 -0.71
C ASP A 304 26.02 -20.71 -0.05
N LEU A 305 24.73 -20.49 0.20
CA LEU A 305 24.24 -19.29 0.87
C LEU A 305 24.74 -19.23 2.32
N GLU A 306 24.70 -20.34 3.05
CA GLU A 306 25.23 -20.46 4.41
C GLU A 306 26.73 -20.12 4.45
N ARG A 307 27.51 -20.72 3.54
CA ARG A 307 28.95 -20.43 3.41
C ARG A 307 29.20 -18.97 3.06
N HIS A 308 28.43 -18.39 2.15
CA HIS A 308 28.57 -17.00 1.73
C HIS A 308 28.41 -16.03 2.91
N PHE A 309 27.38 -16.22 3.75
CA PHE A 309 27.14 -15.37 4.91
C PHE A 309 28.09 -15.65 6.09
N ASP A 310 28.69 -16.84 6.18
CA ASP A 310 29.75 -17.11 7.14
C ASP A 310 31.07 -16.41 6.76
N VAL A 311 31.42 -16.38 5.47
CA VAL A 311 32.64 -15.70 4.97
C VAL A 311 32.56 -14.18 5.10
N GLU A 312 31.45 -13.54 4.72
CA GLU A 312 31.31 -12.07 4.87
C GLU A 312 31.47 -11.62 6.34
N GLN A 313 31.11 -12.46 7.33
CA GLN A 313 31.32 -12.14 8.74
C GLN A 313 32.77 -12.24 9.18
N HIS A 314 33.51 -13.24 8.71
CA HIS A 314 34.95 -13.33 8.99
C HIS A 314 35.68 -12.12 8.41
N GLU A 315 35.38 -11.70 7.18
CA GLU A 315 35.98 -10.50 6.58
C GLU A 315 35.63 -9.21 7.35
N LEU A 316 34.39 -9.08 7.85
CA LEU A 316 33.98 -7.94 8.68
C LEU A 316 34.60 -7.97 10.09
N GLN A 317 34.78 -9.14 10.68
CA GLN A 317 35.45 -9.30 11.99
C GLN A 317 36.96 -9.08 11.88
N ASP A 318 37.60 -9.57 10.82
CA ASP A 318 39.02 -9.36 10.53
C ASP A 318 39.31 -7.90 10.16
N ALA A 319 38.39 -7.23 9.46
CA ALA A 319 38.46 -5.80 9.19
C ALA A 319 38.26 -4.95 10.47
N ALA A 320 37.35 -5.34 11.36
CA ALA A 320 37.14 -4.66 12.65
C ALA A 320 38.30 -4.89 13.64
N ALA A 321 38.96 -6.05 13.59
CA ALA A 321 40.17 -6.34 14.36
C ALA A 321 41.41 -5.60 13.82
N SER A 322 41.37 -5.10 12.57
CA SER A 322 42.46 -4.36 11.92
C SER A 322 42.33 -2.84 11.98
N SER A 323 41.26 -2.31 12.60
CA SER A 323 41.05 -0.86 12.77
C SER A 323 41.03 -0.45 14.25
N ASP A 324 42.20 -0.44 14.89
CA ASP A 324 42.42 0.32 16.11
C ASP A 324 42.81 1.76 15.74
N THR A 325 41.85 2.69 15.78
CA THR A 325 42.06 4.11 16.11
C THR A 325 40.73 4.90 16.17
N SER A 326 40.29 5.15 17.39
CA SER A 326 39.64 6.39 17.87
C SER A 326 38.25 6.86 17.35
N ARG A 327 37.35 7.01 18.35
CA ARG A 327 36.24 7.99 18.48
C ARG A 327 35.03 7.86 17.56
N GLU A 328 33.95 7.30 18.11
CA GLU A 328 32.59 7.71 17.74
C GLU A 328 31.85 8.39 18.90
N LYS A 329 31.25 9.53 18.53
CA LYS A 329 30.51 10.47 19.37
C LYS A 329 29.15 9.89 19.74
N LYS A 330 28.84 9.87 21.03
CA LYS A 330 27.46 9.79 21.54
C LYS A 330 26.67 11.00 21.02
N SER A 331 25.67 10.77 20.19
CA SER A 331 24.58 11.71 19.99
C SER A 331 23.42 11.35 20.91
N SER A 332 22.90 12.38 21.55
CA SER A 332 21.83 12.39 22.53
C SER A 332 20.45 12.42 21.86
N GLY A 333 19.54 11.54 22.27
CA GLY A 333 18.11 11.62 21.92
C GLY A 333 17.29 10.40 22.33
N SER A 334 16.46 10.56 23.38
CA SER A 334 15.31 9.75 23.85
C SER A 334 15.44 8.24 24.15
N VAL A 335 15.06 7.91 25.40
CA VAL A 335 14.70 6.59 25.98
C VAL A 335 13.50 5.98 25.21
N SER A 336 13.33 4.68 24.84
CA SER A 336 14.05 3.40 24.98
C SER A 336 13.57 2.42 23.88
N GLU A 337 14.42 2.04 22.94
CA GLU A 337 14.15 1.10 21.83
C GLU A 337 14.71 -0.33 22.12
N LYS A 338 14.86 -0.72 23.39
CA LYS A 338 15.73 -1.84 23.80
C LYS A 338 15.00 -3.15 24.12
N ASN A 339 15.51 -4.24 23.51
CA ASN A 339 15.37 -5.67 23.84
C ASN A 339 14.41 -6.57 23.01
N VAL A 340 14.07 -6.20 21.78
CA VAL A 340 13.38 -7.14 20.88
C VAL A 340 14.39 -7.75 19.88
N PRO A 341 14.52 -9.09 19.80
CA PRO A 341 15.51 -9.74 18.92
C PRO A 341 15.09 -9.64 17.44
N ILE A 342 15.78 -8.81 16.64
CA ILE A 342 15.48 -8.70 15.20
C ILE A 342 15.92 -9.97 14.46
N LEU A 343 15.12 -10.44 13.49
CA LEU A 343 15.48 -11.59 12.65
C LEU A 343 16.56 -11.18 11.63
N SER A 344 17.80 -11.60 11.87
CA SER A 344 18.89 -11.46 10.89
C SER A 344 18.77 -12.51 9.78
N THR A 345 19.37 -12.26 8.61
CA THR A 345 19.41 -13.22 7.50
C THR A 345 20.02 -14.56 7.94
N LYS A 346 21.08 -14.53 8.76
CA LYS A 346 21.70 -15.74 9.30
C LYS A 346 20.76 -16.55 10.20
N ALA A 347 20.00 -15.86 11.06
CA ALA A 347 18.98 -16.51 11.87
C ALA A 347 17.84 -17.07 11.00
N ALA A 348 17.42 -16.35 9.96
CA ALA A 348 16.43 -16.82 9.00
C ALA A 348 16.88 -18.09 8.27
N ILE A 349 18.15 -18.17 7.86
CA ILE A 349 18.72 -19.37 7.23
C ILE A 349 18.68 -20.57 8.19
N ARG A 350 19.11 -20.39 9.45
CA ARG A 350 19.07 -21.45 10.48
C ARG A 350 17.65 -21.93 10.79
N LEU A 351 16.68 -21.02 10.78
CA LEU A 351 15.28 -21.32 11.09
C LEU A 351 14.50 -21.80 9.85
N ARG A 352 15.07 -21.72 8.66
CA ARG A 352 14.40 -22.00 7.38
C ARG A 352 13.66 -23.34 7.37
N ALA A 353 14.32 -24.41 7.81
CA ALA A 353 13.74 -25.75 7.82
C ALA A 353 12.49 -25.86 8.70
N ASP A 354 12.38 -25.04 9.75
CA ASP A 354 11.19 -24.95 10.57
C ASP A 354 10.11 -24.09 9.90
N LEU A 355 10.50 -22.93 9.35
CA LEU A 355 9.59 -21.97 8.72
C LEU A 355 8.96 -22.49 7.42
N GLU A 356 9.59 -23.43 6.71
CA GLU A 356 9.04 -24.05 5.50
C GLU A 356 7.96 -25.10 5.80
N LYS A 357 7.97 -25.68 7.01
CA LYS A 357 6.97 -26.68 7.42
C LYS A 357 5.61 -26.01 7.48
N LYS A 358 4.60 -26.62 6.87
CA LYS A 358 3.23 -26.12 6.97
C LYS A 358 2.68 -26.23 8.39
N ILE A 359 1.71 -25.38 8.70
CA ILE A 359 1.07 -25.25 10.01
C ILE A 359 -0.34 -25.82 9.91
N ALA A 360 -0.66 -26.83 10.74
CA ALA A 360 -2.00 -27.41 10.79
C ALA A 360 -2.99 -26.45 11.46
N ARG A 361 -4.28 -26.53 11.11
CA ARG A 361 -5.33 -25.68 11.69
C ARG A 361 -5.35 -25.69 13.23
N SER A 362 -5.20 -26.86 13.85
CA SER A 362 -5.14 -26.98 15.31
C SER A 362 -3.96 -26.23 15.93
N GLU A 363 -2.80 -26.20 15.25
CA GLU A 363 -1.63 -25.46 15.71
C GLU A 363 -1.81 -23.94 15.51
N VAL A 364 -2.50 -23.52 14.43
CA VAL A 364 -2.88 -22.11 14.23
C VAL A 364 -3.76 -21.63 15.39
N GLU A 365 -4.74 -22.45 15.79
CA GLU A 365 -5.65 -22.17 16.90
C GLU A 365 -4.92 -22.14 18.25
N GLU A 366 -4.02 -23.10 18.49
CA GLU A 366 -3.16 -23.13 19.69
C GLU A 366 -2.26 -21.88 19.80
N ILE A 367 -1.68 -21.43 18.69
CA ILE A 367 -0.88 -20.21 18.63
C ILE A 367 -1.74 -18.98 18.92
N ARG A 368 -2.94 -18.88 18.31
CA ARG A 368 -3.88 -17.80 18.62
C ARG A 368 -4.19 -17.77 20.12
N ASP A 369 -4.48 -18.91 20.72
CA ASP A 369 -4.84 -19.00 22.14
C ASP A 369 -3.69 -18.60 23.05
N ALA A 370 -2.47 -19.02 22.75
CA ALA A 370 -1.29 -18.57 23.48
C ALA A 370 -1.10 -17.04 23.37
N VAL A 371 -1.29 -16.46 22.19
CA VAL A 371 -1.20 -15.00 21.99
C VAL A 371 -2.30 -14.27 22.77
N MET A 372 -3.55 -14.73 22.70
CA MET A 372 -4.67 -14.12 23.39
C MET A 372 -4.57 -14.26 24.91
N HIS A 373 -4.05 -15.39 25.40
CA HIS A 373 -3.78 -15.59 26.82
C HIS A 373 -2.76 -14.57 27.35
N GLU A 374 -1.65 -14.36 26.64
CA GLU A 374 -0.67 -13.35 27.03
C GLU A 374 -1.21 -11.92 26.90
N LEU A 375 -2.07 -11.68 25.91
CA LEU A 375 -2.72 -10.39 25.71
C LEU A 375 -3.64 -10.00 26.89
N ASP A 376 -4.34 -10.93 27.51
CA ASP A 376 -5.22 -10.64 28.65
C ASP A 376 -4.46 -10.06 29.87
N PHE A 377 -3.16 -10.38 30.02
CA PHE A 377 -2.32 -9.77 31.05
C PHE A 377 -1.83 -8.36 30.70
N VAL A 378 -1.88 -7.97 29.41
CA VAL A 378 -1.45 -6.66 28.91
C VAL A 378 -2.63 -5.70 28.83
N ARG A 379 -3.70 -6.14 28.19
CA ARG A 379 -4.96 -5.40 27.99
C ARG A 379 -6.12 -6.39 27.89
N GLN A 380 -6.91 -6.49 28.96
CA GLN A 380 -8.11 -7.32 29.00
C GLN A 380 -9.18 -6.84 28.01
N GLY A 381 -10.02 -7.78 27.56
CA GLY A 381 -11.21 -7.50 26.75
C GLY A 381 -10.93 -7.34 25.25
N CYS A 382 -9.70 -7.53 24.80
CA CYS A 382 -9.39 -7.58 23.38
C CYS A 382 -9.95 -8.86 22.73
N VAL A 383 -10.27 -8.78 21.44
CA VAL A 383 -10.77 -9.89 20.63
C VAL A 383 -9.91 -10.03 19.37
N SER A 384 -9.94 -11.20 18.74
CA SER A 384 -9.16 -11.45 17.53
C SER A 384 -9.90 -12.27 16.48
N THR A 385 -9.46 -12.13 15.23
CA THR A 385 -9.84 -12.99 14.10
C THR A 385 -8.55 -13.51 13.46
N VAL A 386 -8.45 -14.84 13.29
CA VAL A 386 -7.39 -15.45 12.47
C VAL A 386 -7.75 -15.25 11.00
N THR A 387 -6.87 -14.61 10.23
CA THR A 387 -7.09 -14.24 8.83
C THR A 387 -6.23 -15.08 7.88
N GLY A 388 -5.81 -14.51 6.75
CA GLY A 388 -4.89 -15.15 5.81
C GLY A 388 -5.40 -16.45 5.22
N GLY A 389 -4.45 -17.35 4.92
CA GLY A 389 -4.74 -18.65 4.31
C GLY A 389 -5.67 -19.53 5.15
N TYR A 390 -5.57 -19.45 6.48
CA TYR A 390 -6.43 -20.21 7.40
C TYR A 390 -7.91 -19.84 7.21
N ARG A 391 -8.22 -18.54 7.15
CA ARG A 391 -9.60 -18.05 6.98
C ARG A 391 -10.17 -18.35 5.60
N ARG A 392 -9.31 -18.44 4.58
CA ARG A 392 -9.70 -18.89 3.22
C ARG A 392 -9.86 -20.40 3.07
N GLY A 393 -9.82 -21.15 4.18
CA GLY A 393 -10.08 -22.58 4.21
C GLY A 393 -8.87 -23.48 3.95
N LYS A 394 -7.63 -22.96 3.95
CA LYS A 394 -6.44 -23.82 3.84
C LYS A 394 -6.38 -24.77 5.06
N LEU A 395 -6.16 -26.04 4.78
CA LEU A 395 -5.89 -27.06 5.80
C LEU A 395 -4.51 -26.88 6.44
N TRP A 396 -3.59 -26.32 5.66
CA TRP A 396 -2.17 -26.16 5.99
C TRP A 396 -1.74 -24.74 5.61
N SER A 397 -1.40 -23.93 6.61
CA SER A 397 -0.95 -22.53 6.43
C SER A 397 0.56 -22.43 6.30
N ASN A 398 1.04 -21.33 5.72
CA ASN A 398 2.47 -20.98 5.72
C ASN A 398 2.86 -20.20 6.98
N ASP A 399 1.94 -19.37 7.46
CA ASP A 399 2.04 -18.46 8.59
C ASP A 399 0.68 -18.33 9.28
N VAL A 400 0.68 -17.67 10.43
CA VAL A 400 -0.51 -17.36 11.23
C VAL A 400 -0.73 -15.85 11.23
N ASP A 401 -1.79 -15.38 10.59
CA ASP A 401 -2.19 -13.97 10.61
C ASP A 401 -3.30 -13.74 11.64
N ILE A 402 -3.10 -12.84 12.60
CA ILE A 402 -4.06 -12.55 13.67
C ILE A 402 -4.37 -11.05 13.69
N VAL A 403 -5.63 -10.69 13.37
CA VAL A 403 -6.13 -9.33 13.52
C VAL A 403 -6.77 -9.18 14.89
N ILE A 404 -6.20 -8.30 15.71
CA ILE A 404 -6.57 -8.01 17.10
C ILE A 404 -7.25 -6.64 17.16
N THR A 405 -8.34 -6.55 17.93
CA THR A 405 -9.06 -5.30 18.22
C THR A 405 -9.65 -5.32 19.62
N HIS A 406 -10.36 -4.25 19.98
CA HIS A 406 -11.18 -4.17 21.18
C HIS A 406 -12.64 -3.92 20.77
N PRO A 407 -13.64 -4.60 21.34
CA PRO A 407 -15.02 -4.55 20.85
C PRO A 407 -15.71 -3.19 21.09
N SER A 408 -15.27 -2.42 22.08
CA SER A 408 -15.83 -1.09 22.38
C SER A 408 -15.49 -0.07 21.29
N LEU A 409 -16.50 0.47 20.61
CA LEU A 409 -16.31 1.54 19.63
C LEU A 409 -15.93 2.89 20.26
N LYS A 410 -16.33 3.13 21.52
CA LYS A 410 -16.09 4.41 22.22
C LYS A 410 -14.70 4.48 22.81
N SER A 411 -14.28 3.42 23.50
CA SER A 411 -12.99 3.36 24.22
C SER A 411 -11.95 2.47 23.54
N GLY A 412 -12.32 1.58 22.62
CA GLY A 412 -11.40 0.57 22.10
C GLY A 412 -10.16 1.12 21.42
N ALA A 413 -10.22 2.32 20.82
CA ALA A 413 -9.04 2.98 20.24
C ALA A 413 -7.93 3.23 21.29
N SER A 414 -8.28 3.60 22.52
CA SER A 414 -7.29 3.78 23.59
C SER A 414 -6.70 2.46 24.10
N HIS A 415 -7.44 1.36 23.98
CA HIS A 415 -6.93 0.02 24.30
C HIS A 415 -5.94 -0.50 23.25
N ILE A 416 -6.15 -0.16 21.97
CA ILE A 416 -5.28 -0.59 20.86
C ILE A 416 -4.02 0.26 20.75
N ARG A 417 -4.09 1.54 21.10
CA ARG A 417 -2.93 2.44 21.06
C ARG A 417 -1.79 1.92 21.94
N GLY A 418 -0.63 1.66 21.33
CA GLY A 418 0.57 1.17 22.01
C GLY A 418 0.58 -0.34 22.29
N LEU A 419 -0.53 -1.03 22.05
CA LEU A 419 -0.68 -2.46 22.36
C LEU A 419 0.32 -3.35 21.63
N CYS A 420 0.68 -2.99 20.39
CA CYS A 420 1.62 -3.75 19.58
C CYS A 420 2.97 -3.93 20.28
N GLU A 421 3.56 -2.84 20.78
CA GLU A 421 4.86 -2.87 21.46
C GLU A 421 4.77 -3.57 22.82
N GLU A 422 3.71 -3.32 23.59
CA GLU A 422 3.49 -3.94 24.90
C GLU A 422 3.31 -5.47 24.79
N LEU A 423 2.47 -5.94 23.86
CA LEU A 423 2.23 -7.36 23.66
C LEU A 423 3.48 -8.07 23.14
N VAL A 424 4.14 -7.53 22.11
CA VAL A 424 5.38 -8.14 21.57
C VAL A 424 6.46 -8.19 22.62
N GLY A 425 6.65 -7.13 23.40
CA GLY A 425 7.60 -7.12 24.52
C GLY A 425 7.30 -8.20 25.56
N ARG A 426 6.02 -8.45 25.86
CA ARG A 426 5.62 -9.54 26.76
C ARG A 426 5.87 -10.92 26.13
N LEU A 427 5.48 -11.14 24.88
CA LEU A 427 5.69 -12.41 24.18
C LEU A 427 7.18 -12.76 24.09
N CYS A 428 8.05 -11.78 23.88
CA CYS A 428 9.50 -11.98 23.94
C CYS A 428 9.98 -12.37 25.34
N LYS A 429 9.47 -11.73 26.40
CA LYS A 429 9.82 -12.08 27.80
C LYS A 429 9.39 -13.50 28.17
N GLN A 430 8.26 -13.98 27.63
CA GLN A 430 7.80 -15.36 27.82
C GLN A 430 8.52 -16.38 26.91
N GLY A 431 9.43 -15.93 26.04
CA GLY A 431 10.13 -16.79 25.08
C GLY A 431 9.24 -17.32 23.95
N LEU A 432 8.01 -16.81 23.82
CA LEU A 432 7.07 -17.20 22.76
C LEU A 432 7.41 -16.55 21.43
N VAL A 433 7.90 -15.31 21.43
CA VAL A 433 8.47 -14.65 20.24
C VAL A 433 10.00 -14.69 20.33
N THR A 434 10.63 -15.45 19.44
CA THR A 434 12.08 -15.62 19.39
C THR A 434 12.76 -14.55 18.53
N ASN A 435 12.08 -14.08 17.49
CA ASN A 435 12.58 -13.04 16.60
C ASN A 435 11.45 -12.15 16.08
N VAL A 436 11.77 -10.90 15.76
CA VAL A 436 10.88 -9.95 15.12
C VAL A 436 11.43 -9.56 13.76
N MET A 437 10.62 -9.77 12.75
CA MET A 437 10.95 -9.54 11.34
C MET A 437 10.65 -8.09 10.95
N HIS A 438 9.56 -7.56 11.48
CA HIS A 438 9.14 -6.18 11.30
C HIS A 438 8.25 -5.77 12.48
N LEU A 439 8.48 -4.58 13.02
CA LEU A 439 7.64 -3.98 14.04
C LEU A 439 7.29 -2.56 13.58
N SER A 440 6.00 -2.28 13.37
CA SER A 440 5.56 -0.93 13.06
C SER A 440 5.48 -0.08 14.33
N GLY A 441 5.94 1.17 14.28
CA GLY A 441 5.60 2.16 15.31
C GLY A 441 4.13 2.62 15.23
N PHE A 442 3.65 3.33 16.26
CA PHE A 442 2.32 3.94 16.25
C PHE A 442 2.18 5.00 15.16
N HIS A 443 1.20 4.82 14.27
CA HIS A 443 0.83 5.79 13.25
C HIS A 443 -0.68 6.02 13.30
N ALA A 444 -1.11 7.26 13.54
CA ALA A 444 -2.53 7.61 13.45
C ALA A 444 -3.05 7.34 12.02
N HIS A 445 -4.30 6.89 11.90
CA HIS A 445 -4.95 6.68 10.60
C HIS A 445 -4.87 7.96 9.76
N ASN A 446 -4.25 7.86 8.58
CA ASN A 446 -4.09 8.98 7.67
C ASN A 446 -4.72 8.63 6.32
N ALA A 447 -5.99 9.00 6.16
CA ALA A 447 -6.77 8.86 4.94
C ALA A 447 -6.08 9.44 3.68
N LEU A 448 -5.04 10.28 3.86
CA LEU A 448 -4.36 11.05 2.84
C LEU A 448 -2.95 10.51 2.50
N ARG A 449 -2.49 9.40 3.12
CA ARG A 449 -1.29 8.67 2.65
C ARG A 449 -1.65 7.88 1.38
N ALA A 450 -0.92 8.15 0.30
CA ALA A 450 -1.08 7.50 -1.01
C ALA A 450 -0.10 6.34 -1.25
N SER A 451 0.96 6.24 -0.45
CA SER A 451 2.12 5.35 -0.68
C SER A 451 2.28 4.22 0.34
N HIS A 452 1.39 4.10 1.33
CA HIS A 452 1.35 2.96 2.25
C HIS A 452 -0.04 2.35 2.19
N TRP A 453 -0.12 1.13 1.66
CA TRP A 453 -1.37 0.40 1.42
C TRP A 453 -1.92 -0.28 2.68
N ASP A 454 -1.32 -0.02 3.84
CA ASP A 454 -1.73 -0.52 5.14
C ASP A 454 -0.98 0.25 6.24
N SER A 455 -1.67 1.15 6.94
CA SER A 455 -1.11 1.93 8.05
C SER A 455 -1.37 1.31 9.42
N LEU A 456 -1.90 0.10 9.49
CA LEU A 456 -2.16 -0.57 10.76
C LEU A 456 -0.85 -0.86 11.50
N GLN A 457 -0.96 -0.87 12.83
CA GLN A 457 0.13 -1.41 13.63
C GLN A 457 0.22 -2.93 13.40
N LYS A 458 1.43 -3.44 13.23
CA LYS A 458 1.74 -4.83 12.94
C LYS A 458 3.10 -5.24 13.47
N ALA A 459 3.16 -6.47 13.94
CA ALA A 459 4.38 -7.17 14.30
C ALA A 459 4.45 -8.47 13.49
N LEU A 460 5.42 -8.57 12.60
CA LEU A 460 5.72 -9.80 11.87
C LEU A 460 6.80 -10.53 12.67
N THR A 461 6.51 -11.74 13.13
CA THR A 461 7.31 -12.41 14.16
C THR A 461 7.63 -13.86 13.83
N VAL A 462 8.66 -14.37 14.48
CA VAL A 462 8.92 -15.80 14.62
C VAL A 462 8.51 -16.21 16.02
N PHE A 463 7.56 -17.13 16.08
CA PHE A 463 6.92 -17.62 17.28
C PHE A 463 7.27 -19.08 17.53
N LYS A 464 7.43 -19.47 18.78
CA LYS A 464 7.62 -20.87 19.17
C LYS A 464 6.77 -21.16 20.40
N LEU A 465 5.86 -22.12 20.28
CA LEU A 465 5.15 -22.65 21.45
C LEU A 465 6.13 -23.37 22.38
N PRO A 466 5.85 -23.43 23.70
CA PRO A 466 6.70 -24.13 24.65
C PRO A 466 6.85 -25.62 24.29
N ASP A 467 8.04 -26.17 24.53
CA ASP A 467 8.29 -27.60 24.31
C ASP A 467 7.45 -28.45 25.27
N VAL A 468 6.95 -29.59 24.79
CA VAL A 468 6.09 -30.49 25.58
C VAL A 468 6.89 -31.74 25.92
N GLY A 469 7.40 -31.80 27.15
CA GLY A 469 8.35 -32.84 27.56
C GLY A 469 9.62 -32.76 26.69
N GLU A 470 9.97 -33.88 26.06
CA GLU A 470 11.12 -33.95 25.14
C GLU A 470 10.81 -33.48 23.71
N ARG A 471 9.52 -33.27 23.38
CA ARG A 471 9.11 -32.87 22.04
C ARG A 471 9.37 -31.37 21.82
N ARG A 472 10.40 -31.08 21.02
CA ARG A 472 10.68 -29.73 20.53
C ARG A 472 9.58 -29.23 19.60
N ARG A 473 9.01 -28.06 19.89
CA ARG A 473 8.09 -27.35 19.00
C ARG A 473 8.84 -26.62 17.89
N THR A 474 8.15 -26.42 16.78
CA THR A 474 8.68 -25.79 15.56
C THR A 474 8.52 -24.28 15.64
N HIS A 475 9.49 -23.54 15.11
CA HIS A 475 9.35 -22.10 14.92
C HIS A 475 8.36 -21.79 13.79
N ARG A 476 7.39 -20.92 14.04
CA ARG A 476 6.33 -20.54 13.12
C ARG A 476 6.37 -19.05 12.83
N ARG A 477 6.04 -18.66 11.61
CA ARG A 477 5.75 -17.26 11.27
C ARG A 477 4.39 -16.87 11.85
N VAL A 478 4.35 -15.78 12.61
CA VAL A 478 3.12 -15.23 13.19
C VAL A 478 3.11 -13.72 12.95
N ASP A 479 2.11 -13.26 12.21
CA ASP A 479 1.89 -11.86 11.90
C ASP A 479 0.72 -11.37 12.78
N LEU A 480 1.01 -10.41 13.66
CA LEU A 480 0.04 -9.79 14.57
C LEU A 480 -0.33 -8.43 14.03
N ILE A 481 -1.62 -8.16 13.87
CA ILE A 481 -2.16 -6.95 13.27
C ILE A 481 -3.11 -6.31 14.26
N PHE A 482 -2.94 -5.02 14.51
CA PHE A 482 -3.69 -4.28 15.51
C PHE A 482 -4.54 -3.23 14.82
N ALA A 483 -5.86 -3.39 14.93
CA ALA A 483 -6.83 -2.53 14.26
C ALA A 483 -7.72 -1.85 15.30
N GLU A 484 -7.88 -0.54 15.18
CA GLU A 484 -8.89 0.18 15.95
C GLU A 484 -10.30 -0.34 15.59
N PRO A 485 -11.28 -0.26 16.51
CA PRO A 485 -12.59 -0.86 16.32
C PRO A 485 -13.31 -0.42 15.03
N ASN A 486 -13.08 0.85 14.63
CA ASN A 486 -13.69 1.46 13.46
C ASN A 486 -13.15 0.95 12.11
N VAL A 487 -11.98 0.31 12.11
CA VAL A 487 -11.30 -0.19 10.90
C VAL A 487 -11.07 -1.71 10.99
N TYR A 488 -11.64 -2.36 12.01
CA TYR A 488 -11.44 -3.78 12.26
C TYR A 488 -11.88 -4.63 11.07
N TRP A 489 -13.06 -4.37 10.51
CA TRP A 489 -13.59 -5.20 9.43
C TRP A 489 -12.92 -4.96 8.09
N THR A 490 -12.40 -3.75 7.83
CA THR A 490 -11.53 -3.51 6.68
C THR A 490 -10.18 -4.21 6.85
N ALA A 491 -9.66 -4.27 8.09
CA ALA A 491 -8.46 -5.04 8.39
C ALA A 491 -8.68 -6.54 8.20
N VAL A 492 -9.79 -7.09 8.70
CA VAL A 492 -10.15 -8.49 8.51
C VAL A 492 -10.29 -8.83 7.02
N ALA A 493 -10.99 -8.00 6.23
CA ALA A 493 -11.09 -8.21 4.79
C ALA A 493 -9.70 -8.16 4.12
N GLY A 494 -8.94 -7.10 4.37
CA GLY A 494 -7.62 -6.87 3.77
C GLY A 494 -6.58 -7.95 4.08
N TRP A 495 -6.56 -8.43 5.32
CA TRP A 495 -5.64 -9.49 5.77
C TRP A 495 -6.19 -10.90 5.53
N THR A 496 -7.45 -11.07 5.12
CA THR A 496 -7.98 -12.36 4.65
C THR A 496 -7.41 -12.70 3.27
N GLY A 497 -7.21 -11.71 2.39
CA GLY A 497 -6.70 -11.95 1.04
C GLY A 497 -7.70 -12.68 0.12
N SER A 498 -7.25 -13.31 -0.97
CA SER A 498 -5.86 -13.46 -1.42
C SER A 498 -5.24 -12.19 -2.03
N LYS A 499 -3.94 -12.23 -2.35
CA LYS A 499 -3.21 -11.10 -2.98
C LYS A 499 -3.95 -10.53 -4.19
N MET A 500 -4.41 -11.40 -5.08
CA MET A 500 -5.11 -11.01 -6.30
C MET A 500 -6.49 -10.43 -6.01
N PHE A 501 -7.23 -11.06 -5.10
CA PHE A 501 -8.56 -10.59 -4.64
C PHE A 501 -8.46 -9.17 -4.09
N GLU A 502 -7.51 -8.91 -3.20
CA GLU A 502 -7.29 -7.59 -2.59
C GLU A 502 -6.79 -6.54 -3.59
N ARG A 503 -6.01 -6.96 -4.58
CA ARG A 503 -5.58 -6.05 -5.65
C ARG A 503 -6.78 -5.58 -6.48
N ASP A 504 -7.65 -6.50 -6.87
CA ASP A 504 -8.81 -6.19 -7.68
C ASP A 504 -9.91 -5.46 -6.87
N LEU A 505 -10.07 -5.78 -5.58
CA LEU A 505 -10.95 -5.07 -4.65
C LEU A 505 -10.56 -3.59 -4.51
N ARG A 506 -9.26 -3.32 -4.32
CA ARG A 506 -8.73 -1.94 -4.28
C ARG A 506 -8.89 -1.23 -5.62
N HIS A 507 -8.71 -1.94 -6.73
CA HIS A 507 -8.93 -1.38 -8.05
C HIS A 507 -10.41 -1.01 -8.26
N TRP A 508 -11.34 -1.90 -7.92
CA TRP A 508 -12.78 -1.62 -7.96
C TRP A 508 -13.15 -0.39 -7.14
N ALA A 509 -12.71 -0.33 -5.88
CA ALA A 509 -12.96 0.80 -4.99
C ALA A 509 -12.49 2.11 -5.64
N LYS A 510 -11.28 2.12 -6.21
CA LYS A 510 -10.71 3.29 -6.88
C LYS A 510 -11.56 3.78 -8.05
N GLU A 511 -12.02 2.87 -8.91
CA GLU A 511 -12.86 3.20 -10.08
C GLU A 511 -14.24 3.70 -9.65
N HIS A 512 -14.74 3.27 -8.49
CA HIS A 512 -16.04 3.70 -7.93
C HIS A 512 -15.92 4.90 -6.98
N GLY A 513 -14.82 5.65 -7.03
CA GLY A 513 -14.66 6.87 -6.24
C GLY A 513 -14.38 6.65 -4.75
N PHE A 514 -13.98 5.44 -4.36
CA PHE A 514 -13.54 5.09 -3.01
C PHE A 514 -12.03 4.85 -2.95
N LYS A 515 -11.47 4.97 -1.76
CA LYS A 515 -10.19 4.40 -1.36
C LYS A 515 -10.54 3.29 -0.37
N PHE A 516 -10.04 2.10 -0.62
CA PHE A 516 -10.11 0.96 0.28
C PHE A 516 -8.69 0.46 0.54
N ASP A 517 -8.40 0.16 1.80
CA ASP A 517 -7.26 -0.63 2.25
C ASP A 517 -7.55 -1.23 3.63
N SER A 518 -6.62 -2.01 4.20
CA SER A 518 -6.80 -2.62 5.52
C SER A 518 -7.09 -1.59 6.64
N SER A 519 -6.73 -0.32 6.43
CA SER A 519 -6.92 0.75 7.41
C SER A 519 -8.24 1.52 7.25
N GLY A 520 -9.05 1.25 6.24
CA GLY A 520 -10.41 1.80 6.16
C GLY A 520 -10.98 1.98 4.75
N ILE A 521 -12.23 2.46 4.71
CA ILE A 521 -12.89 2.94 3.47
C ILE A 521 -13.06 4.46 3.57
N THR A 522 -12.63 5.16 2.52
CA THR A 522 -12.78 6.62 2.40
C THR A 522 -13.30 6.98 1.02
N ARG A 523 -14.36 7.80 0.96
CA ARG A 523 -14.85 8.36 -0.31
C ARG A 523 -13.89 9.45 -0.81
N ARG A 524 -13.46 9.36 -2.07
CA ARG A 524 -12.37 10.20 -2.61
C ARG A 524 -12.78 11.65 -2.86
N ARG A 525 -14.05 11.92 -3.17
CA ARG A 525 -14.53 13.28 -3.49
C ARG A 525 -14.49 14.25 -2.31
N ASP A 526 -14.71 13.76 -1.09
CA ASP A 526 -14.88 14.59 0.11
C ASP A 526 -14.19 14.02 1.36
N SER A 527 -13.46 12.92 1.23
CA SER A 527 -12.81 12.20 2.34
C SER A 527 -13.79 11.70 3.41
N LYS A 528 -15.07 11.48 3.07
CA LYS A 528 -16.03 10.87 4.01
C LYS A 528 -15.56 9.46 4.38
N LEU A 529 -15.45 9.19 5.67
CA LEU A 529 -15.10 7.87 6.21
C LEU A 529 -16.34 6.96 6.26
N TYR A 530 -16.12 5.68 5.99
CA TYR A 530 -17.12 4.62 6.07
C TYR A 530 -16.63 3.58 7.08
N LEU A 531 -17.46 3.28 8.07
CA LEU A 531 -17.08 2.53 9.27
C LEU A 531 -17.90 1.23 9.35
N PRO A 532 -17.52 0.16 8.61
CA PRO A 532 -18.25 -1.09 8.59
C PRO A 532 -18.23 -1.78 9.97
N ARG A 533 -19.36 -2.39 10.34
CA ARG A 533 -19.58 -3.15 11.58
C ARG A 533 -19.52 -4.66 11.40
N THR A 534 -19.45 -5.11 10.15
CA THR A 534 -19.28 -6.51 9.74
C THR A 534 -18.40 -6.55 8.50
N GLU A 535 -17.93 -7.75 8.12
CA GLU A 535 -17.19 -7.89 6.87
C GLU A 535 -18.11 -7.70 5.66
N GLU A 536 -19.35 -8.18 5.72
CA GLU A 536 -20.40 -8.01 4.70
C GLU A 536 -20.62 -6.52 4.38
N GLU A 537 -20.65 -5.67 5.41
CA GLU A 537 -20.76 -4.23 5.24
C GLU A 537 -19.59 -3.61 4.48
N VAL A 538 -18.37 -4.16 4.55
CA VAL A 538 -17.22 -3.69 3.75
C VAL A 538 -17.56 -3.77 2.26
N PHE A 539 -18.11 -4.91 1.82
CA PHE A 539 -18.45 -5.16 0.42
C PHE A 539 -19.68 -4.33 0.01
N HIS A 540 -20.72 -4.31 0.84
CA HIS A 540 -21.92 -3.50 0.57
C HIS A 540 -21.61 -2.01 0.43
N MET A 541 -20.75 -1.45 1.29
CA MET A 541 -20.32 -0.04 1.19
C MET A 541 -19.55 0.27 -0.09
N LEU A 542 -18.89 -0.72 -0.69
CA LEU A 542 -18.19 -0.62 -1.97
C LEU A 542 -19.09 -0.97 -3.17
N GLY A 543 -20.37 -1.27 -2.95
CA GLY A 543 -21.29 -1.70 -4.01
C GLY A 543 -20.96 -3.06 -4.60
N LEU A 544 -20.31 -3.93 -3.82
CA LEU A 544 -19.95 -5.29 -4.21
C LEU A 544 -20.84 -6.32 -3.51
N PRO A 545 -21.11 -7.47 -4.17
CA PRO A 545 -21.61 -8.65 -3.47
C PRO A 545 -20.55 -9.14 -2.46
N TRP A 546 -21.01 -9.58 -1.29
CA TRP A 546 -20.12 -10.26 -0.35
C TRP A 546 -19.78 -11.66 -0.89
N ILE A 547 -18.49 -11.99 -0.88
CA ILE A 547 -17.98 -13.31 -1.27
C ILE A 547 -17.43 -13.98 -0.03
N ASP A 548 -17.84 -15.22 0.23
CA ASP A 548 -17.35 -16.00 1.38
C ASP A 548 -15.80 -16.10 1.35
N PRO A 549 -15.11 -15.94 2.50
CA PRO A 549 -13.64 -16.04 2.57
C PRO A 549 -13.04 -17.27 1.89
N THR A 550 -13.72 -18.42 1.95
CA THR A 550 -13.28 -19.68 1.32
C THR A 550 -13.31 -19.64 -0.21
N LEU A 551 -13.99 -18.66 -0.79
CA LEU A 551 -14.10 -18.40 -2.22
C LEU A 551 -13.25 -17.20 -2.68
N ARG A 552 -12.31 -16.71 -1.85
CA ARG A 552 -11.39 -15.62 -2.19
C ARG A 552 -9.99 -16.12 -2.58
N ASN A 553 -9.84 -17.37 -2.98
CA ASN A 553 -8.57 -18.00 -3.33
C ASN A 553 -8.16 -17.71 -4.80
N ALA A 554 -8.06 -16.43 -5.15
CA ALA A 554 -7.69 -15.95 -6.48
C ALA A 554 -6.16 -15.98 -6.74
N ASP A 555 -5.38 -16.57 -5.83
CA ASP A 555 -3.93 -16.81 -5.92
C ASP A 555 -3.60 -18.24 -6.40
#